data_AF-A0A9D8F376-F1
#
_entry.id   AF-A0A9D8F376-F1
#
_cell.length_a   1.000
_cell.length_b   1.000
_cell.length_c   1.000
_cell.angle_alpha   90.00
_cell.angle_beta   90.00
_cell.angle_gamma   90.00
#
_symmetry.space_group_name_H-M   'P 1'
#
loop_
_entity.id
_entity.type
_entity.pdbx_description
1 polymer ?
#
loop_
_entity_poly.entity_id
_entity_poly.type
_entity_poly.pdbx_seq_one_letter_code
_entity_poly.pdbx_strand_id
1 'polypeptide(L)' 'MHDYHDSVLGSQHAGGVNGLFCDGHVEWARRSKWTQRSASARRRWNRDHEPHEETWKDPVPR' A
#
# COMPACT_ATOMS: atom_id res chain seq x y z
N MET A 1 11.66 -2.91 -32.05
CA MET A 1 12.37 -3.55 -30.94
C MET A 1 11.82 -2.90 -29.69
N HIS A 2 10.74 -3.46 -29.13
CA HIS A 2 10.06 -2.89 -27.96
C HIS A 2 10.76 -3.39 -26.70
N ASP A 3 11.15 -2.45 -25.85
CA ASP A 3 11.60 -2.67 -24.49
C ASP A 3 10.56 -3.52 -23.74
N TYR A 4 10.98 -4.66 -23.19
CA TYR A 4 10.14 -5.47 -22.30
C TYR A 4 10.95 -5.84 -21.05
N HIS A 5 11.23 -4.81 -20.25
CA HIS A 5 11.77 -4.92 -18.89
C HIS A 5 10.68 -5.42 -17.90
N ASP A 6 9.92 -6.47 -18.24
CA ASP A 6 8.77 -6.87 -17.41
C ASP A 6 8.88 -8.25 -16.73
N SER A 7 9.90 -9.07 -16.98
CA SER A 7 9.77 -10.51 -16.62
C SER A 7 10.89 -11.22 -15.86
N VAL A 8 11.88 -10.51 -15.27
CA VAL A 8 12.92 -11.19 -14.45
C VAL A 8 12.61 -11.18 -12.95
N LEU A 9 11.72 -10.30 -12.49
CA LEU A 9 11.32 -10.18 -11.08
C LEU A 9 9.91 -10.75 -10.90
N GLY A 10 9.75 -12.08 -11.02
CA GLY A 10 8.51 -12.76 -10.66
C GLY A 10 7.95 -12.18 -9.36
N SER A 11 6.64 -11.90 -9.32
CA SER A 11 6.00 -10.98 -8.34
C SER A 11 6.62 -11.10 -6.94
N GLN A 12 7.53 -10.18 -6.60
CA GLN A 12 8.27 -10.25 -5.34
C GLN A 12 7.26 -10.38 -4.19
N HIS A 13 7.51 -11.34 -3.30
CA HIS A 13 6.63 -11.64 -2.16
C HIS A 13 5.16 -11.87 -2.56
N ALA A 14 4.92 -12.58 -3.67
CA ALA A 14 3.59 -12.80 -4.25
C ALA A 14 2.82 -11.49 -4.52
N GLY A 15 3.55 -10.41 -4.82
CA GLY A 15 3.02 -9.07 -5.06
C GLY A 15 2.59 -8.32 -3.79
N GLY A 16 2.89 -8.85 -2.60
CA GLY A 16 2.59 -8.25 -1.29
C GLY A 16 3.81 -7.68 -0.56
N VAL A 17 3.56 -7.12 0.61
CA VAL A 17 4.59 -6.61 1.54
C VAL A 17 4.17 -6.92 2.99
N ASN A 18 5.17 -7.08 3.86
CA ASN A 18 4.98 -7.18 5.31
C ASN A 18 5.10 -5.78 5.94
N GLY A 19 4.15 -5.40 6.79
CA GLY A 19 4.19 -4.17 7.58
C GLY A 19 4.39 -4.50 9.06
N LEU A 20 5.39 -3.89 9.71
CA LEU A 20 5.60 -3.93 11.15
C LEU A 20 4.96 -2.70 11.79
N PHE A 21 4.15 -2.91 12.81
CA PHE A 21 3.46 -1.85 13.57
C PHE A 21 4.20 -1.53 14.87
N CYS A 22 3.91 -0.36 15.44
CA CYS A 22 4.56 0.12 16.66
C CYS A 22 4.27 -0.74 17.91
N ASP A 23 3.22 -1.55 17.89
CA ASP A 23 2.88 -2.51 18.95
C ASP A 23 3.55 -3.88 18.77
N GLY A 24 4.44 -4.02 17.76
CA GLY A 24 5.21 -5.22 17.49
C GLY A 24 4.52 -6.22 16.56
N HIS A 25 3.29 -5.95 16.11
CA HIS A 25 2.60 -6.84 15.17
C HIS A 25 3.17 -6.72 13.75
N VAL A 26 3.20 -7.84 13.03
CA VAL A 26 3.54 -7.90 11.60
C VAL A 26 2.35 -8.45 10.81
N GLU A 27 1.94 -7.76 9.76
CA GLU A 27 0.90 -8.23 8.83
C GLU A 27 1.44 -8.32 7.40
N TRP A 28 0.95 -9.29 6.63
CA TRP A 28 1.14 -9.36 5.17
C TRP A 28 -0.11 -8.88 4.45
N ALA A 29 0.05 -8.04 3.43
CA ALA A 29 -1.03 -7.77 2.47
C ALA A 29 -0.50 -7.40 1.08
N ARG A 30 -1.38 -7.46 0.06
CA ARG A 30 -1.09 -6.95 -1.29
C ARG A 30 -0.77 -5.45 -1.23
N ARG A 31 0.17 -4.98 -2.06
CA ARG A 31 0.54 -3.54 -2.14
C ARG A 31 -0.67 -2.61 -2.29
N SER A 32 -1.65 -2.99 -3.11
CA SER A 32 -2.87 -2.22 -3.31
C SER A 32 -3.78 -2.13 -2.07
N LYS A 33 -3.67 -3.07 -1.12
CA LYS A 33 -4.40 -3.03 0.15
C LYS A 33 -3.77 -2.05 1.13
N TRP A 34 -2.44 -1.97 1.16
CA TRP A 34 -1.72 -1.02 2.01
C TRP A 34 -1.95 0.45 1.63
N THR A 35 -2.14 0.72 0.34
CA THR A 35 -2.38 2.09 -0.18
C THR A 35 -3.85 2.36 -0.50
N GLN A 36 -4.76 1.45 -0.11
CA GLN A 36 -6.18 1.60 -0.36
C GLN A 36 -6.69 2.91 0.27
N ARG A 37 -7.51 3.64 -0.47
CA ARG A 37 -8.22 4.83 0.03
C ARG A 37 -9.46 4.40 0.82
N SER A 38 -9.21 3.67 1.91
CA SER A 38 -10.22 3.32 2.89
C SER A 38 -9.75 3.78 4.25
N ALA A 39 -10.70 4.14 5.11
CA ALA A 39 -10.38 4.60 6.45
C ALA A 39 -9.53 3.55 7.19
N SER A 40 -9.91 2.26 7.08
CA SER A 40 -9.19 1.14 7.66
C SER A 40 -7.72 1.02 7.23
N ALA A 41 -7.39 1.30 5.97
CA ALA A 41 -6.03 1.20 5.47
C ALA A 41 -5.20 2.43 5.86
N ARG A 42 -5.81 3.61 5.88
CA ARG A 42 -5.11 4.88 6.13
C ARG A 42 -4.83 5.16 7.61
N ARG A 43 -5.76 4.77 8.51
CA ARG A 43 -5.58 4.88 9.96
C ARG A 43 -4.32 4.18 10.48
N ARG A 44 -3.86 3.14 9.78
CA ARG A 44 -2.65 2.37 10.11
C ARG A 44 -1.35 3.18 10.06
N TRP A 45 -1.34 4.27 9.30
CA TRP A 45 -0.12 5.06 9.03
C TRP A 45 -0.04 6.34 9.87
N ASN A 46 -1.13 6.72 10.53
CA ASN A 46 -1.23 7.96 11.26
C ASN A 46 -1.14 7.70 12.77
N ARG A 47 -0.33 8.51 13.45
CA ARG A 47 -0.06 8.37 14.89
C ARG A 47 -1.33 8.43 15.75
N ASP A 48 -2.30 9.22 15.34
CA ASP A 48 -3.59 9.42 16.00
C ASP A 48 -4.64 8.36 15.62
N HIS A 49 -4.29 7.40 14.76
CA HIS A 49 -5.20 6.39 14.22
C HIS A 49 -6.41 7.00 13.48
N GLU A 50 -6.33 8.23 12.99
CA GLU A 50 -7.36 8.84 12.15
C GLU A 50 -7.05 8.65 10.65
N PRO A 51 -8.05 8.61 9.77
CA PRO A 51 -7.87 8.27 8.37
C PRO A 51 -7.34 9.43 7.51
N HIS A 52 -7.45 10.67 8.01
CA HIS A 52 -7.12 11.93 7.34
C HIS A 52 -7.59 11.97 5.88
N GLU A 53 -8.91 11.88 5.67
CA GLU A 53 -9.54 11.89 4.34
C GLU A 53 -9.21 13.15 3.54
N GLU A 54 -8.98 14.27 4.23
CA GLU A 54 -8.54 15.55 3.65
C GLU A 54 -7.22 15.46 2.87
N THR A 55 -6.41 14.43 3.12
CA THR A 55 -5.13 14.20 2.42
C THR A 55 -5.27 13.29 1.19
N TRP A 56 -6.46 12.74 0.95
CA TRP A 56 -6.68 11.79 -0.12
C TRP A 56 -6.89 12.56 -1.42
N LYS A 57 -5.79 12.91 -2.10
CA LYS A 57 -5.87 13.55 -3.42
C LYS A 57 -6.81 12.75 -4.33
N ASP A 58 -7.77 13.38 -4.99
CA ASP A 58 -8.56 12.73 -6.03
C ASP A 58 -7.63 12.13 -7.09
N PRO A 59 -8.02 11.01 -7.73
CA PRO A 59 -7.26 10.52 -8.87
C PRO A 59 -7.28 11.64 -9.92
N VAL A 60 -6.10 12.10 -10.34
CA VAL A 60 -6.02 12.95 -11.53
C VAL A 60 -6.65 12.13 -12.68
N PRO A 61 -7.65 12.66 -13.41
CA PRO A 61 -8.22 11.95 -14.55
C PRO A 61 -7.08 11.61 -15.51
N ARG A 62 -7.01 10.35 -15.94
CA ARG A 62 -6.08 9.92 -16.99
C ARG A 62 -6.61 10.32 -18.36
#